data_AF-A0A9D1MJT0-F1
#
_entry.id   AF-A0A9D1MJT0-F1
#
_cell.length_a   1.000
_cell.length_b   1.000
_cell.length_c   1.000
_cell.angle_alpha   90.00
_cell.angle_beta   90.00
_cell.angle_gamma   90.00
#
_symmetry.space_group_name_H-M   'P 1'
#
loop_
_entity.id
_entity.type
_entity.pdbx_description
1 polymer ?
#
loop_
_entity_poly.entity_id
_entity_poly.type
_entity_poly.pdbx_seq_one_letter_code
_entity_poly.pdbx_strand_id
1 'polypeptide(L)'
;MQLKTEVISEAADAEYGGTQVMECVKGEFILDEIFKLNFFRIVIDDIVGDALCFRLMEGAVAHYFVLEGVGDTAVFERETPVGNDFFRFTLL
;
A
#
# COMPACT_ATOMS: atom_id res chain seq x y z
N MET A 1 12.77 9.95 1.84
CA MET A 1 11.72 9.12 2.46
C MET A 1 11.17 8.21 1.38
N GLN A 2 11.16 6.91 1.61
CA GLN A 2 10.61 5.94 0.67
C GLN A 2 9.51 5.14 1.35
N LEU A 3 8.50 4.73 0.60
CA LEU A 3 7.46 3.83 1.08
C LEU A 3 7.72 2.44 0.54
N LYS A 4 7.93 1.48 1.43
CA LYS A 4 7.92 0.05 1.10
C LYS A 4 6.51 -0.48 1.27
N THR A 5 5.95 -1.01 0.20
CA THR A 5 4.67 -1.72 0.21
C THR A 5 4.92 -3.20 0.02
N GLU A 6 4.38 -4.02 0.91
CA GLU A 6 4.42 -5.48 0.83
C GLU A 6 2.99 -6.02 0.77
N VAL A 7 2.75 -6.98 -0.12
CA VAL A 7 1.44 -7.62 -0.24
C VAL A 7 1.60 -9.11 -0.29
N ILE A 8 0.80 -9.79 0.52
CA ILE A 8 0.68 -11.24 0.56
C ILE A 8 -0.79 -11.57 0.32
N SER A 9 -1.08 -12.30 -0.76
CA SER A 9 -2.40 -12.88 -1.00
C SER A 9 -2.36 -14.37 -0.68
N GLU A 10 -3.24 -14.83 0.19
CA GLU A 10 -3.41 -16.24 0.55
C GLU A 10 -4.44 -16.95 -0.36
N ALA A 11 -4.90 -16.29 -1.42
CA ALA A 11 -5.85 -16.88 -2.36
C ALA A 11 -5.27 -18.10 -3.08
N ALA A 12 -6.09 -19.13 -3.31
CA ALA A 12 -5.70 -20.42 -3.88
C ALA A 12 -5.05 -20.35 -5.29
N ASP A 13 -5.18 -19.21 -5.98
CA ASP A 13 -4.54 -18.88 -7.26
C ASP A 13 -3.99 -17.43 -7.21
N ALA A 14 -3.17 -17.09 -6.21
CA ALA A 14 -2.66 -15.73 -6.01
C ALA A 14 -1.94 -15.15 -7.25
N GLU A 15 -2.67 -14.42 -8.09
CA GLU A 15 -2.17 -13.72 -9.29
C GLU A 15 -1.33 -12.47 -8.94
N TYR A 16 -1.26 -12.12 -7.66
CA TYR A 16 -0.65 -10.89 -7.16
C TYR A 16 -0.04 -11.09 -5.75
N GLY A 17 1.00 -10.31 -5.47
CA GLY A 17 1.81 -10.41 -4.26
C GLY A 17 3.25 -10.04 -4.53
N GLY A 18 3.94 -9.43 -3.57
CA GLY A 18 5.29 -8.94 -3.77
C GLY A 18 5.66 -7.76 -2.90
N THR A 19 6.71 -7.06 -3.32
CA THR A 19 7.24 -5.89 -2.62
C THR A 19 7.61 -4.84 -3.65
N GLN A 20 7.21 -3.59 -3.37
CA GLN A 20 7.55 -2.43 -4.18
C GLN A 20 8.04 -1.32 -3.25
N VAL A 21 9.11 -0.66 -3.66
CA VAL A 21 9.66 0.50 -2.97
C VAL A 21 9.51 1.70 -3.88
N MET A 22 8.84 2.74 -3.39
CA MET A 22 8.61 3.97 -4.15
C MET A 22 9.07 5.18 -3.37
N GLU A 23 9.48 6.22 -4.10
CA GLU A 23 9.80 7.51 -3.49
C GLU A 23 8.53 8.18 -2.96
N CYS A 24 8.58 8.72 -1.75
CA CYS A 24 7.46 9.47 -1.22
C CYS A 24 7.40 10.85 -1.86
N VAL A 25 6.55 10.99 -2.89
CA VAL A 25 6.21 12.28 -3.49
C VAL A 25 4.69 12.38 -3.63
N LYS A 26 4.13 13.59 -3.53
CA LYS A 26 2.67 13.79 -3.70
C LYS A 26 2.22 13.29 -5.06
N GLY A 27 1.20 12.43 -5.09
CA GLY A 27 0.70 11.84 -6.33
C GLY A 27 -0.04 10.52 -6.15
N GLU A 28 -0.49 9.98 -7.27
CA GLU A 28 -1.13 8.66 -7.39
C GLU A 28 -0.13 7.66 -8.00
N PHE A 29 -0.01 6.50 -7.37
CA PHE A 29 0.91 5.44 -7.73
C PHE A 29 0.14 4.15 -7.91
N ILE A 30 0.34 3.52 -9.06
CA ILE A 30 -0.13 2.16 -9.30
C ILE A 30 0.92 1.23 -8.70
N LEU A 31 0.45 0.23 -7.97
CA LEU A 31 1.30 -0.82 -7.44
C LEU A 31 1.51 -1.89 -8.52
N ASP A 32 2.06 -1.50 -9.67
CA ASP A 32 2.17 -2.30 -10.90
C ASP A 32 3.07 -3.53 -10.77
N GLU A 33 4.09 -3.45 -9.91
CA GLU A 33 5.00 -4.57 -9.61
C GLU A 33 4.35 -5.63 -8.72
N ILE A 34 3.30 -5.27 -7.98
CA ILE A 34 2.62 -6.15 -7.02
C ILE A 34 1.27 -6.60 -7.59
N PHE A 35 0.48 -5.65 -8.07
CA PHE A 35 -0.84 -5.80 -8.65
C PHE A 35 -0.76 -5.54 -10.14
N LYS A 36 -1.00 -6.57 -10.94
CA LYS A 36 -1.20 -6.43 -12.39
C LYS A 36 -2.53 -5.75 -12.76
N LEU A 37 -3.22 -5.15 -11.79
CA LEU A 37 -4.55 -4.57 -11.90
C LEU A 37 -4.57 -3.17 -11.27
N ASN A 38 -5.12 -2.19 -11.99
CA ASN A 38 -5.30 -0.81 -11.54
C ASN A 38 -6.36 -0.64 -10.43
N PHE A 39 -6.83 -1.74 -9.85
CA PHE A 39 -7.82 -1.73 -8.79
C PHE A 39 -7.24 -1.17 -7.48
N PHE A 40 -5.96 -1.46 -7.20
CA PHE A 40 -5.24 -0.94 -6.05
C PHE A 40 -4.27 0.17 -6.43
N ARG A 41 -4.30 1.26 -5.65
CA ARG A 41 -3.43 2.41 -5.85
C ARG A 41 -3.05 3.04 -4.53
N ILE A 42 -1.87 3.62 -4.46
CA ILE A 42 -1.45 4.47 -3.34
C ILE A 42 -1.57 5.92 -3.77
N VAL A 43 -2.20 6.75 -2.93
CA VAL A 43 -2.23 8.21 -3.11
C VAL A 43 -1.49 8.84 -1.94
N ILE A 44 -0.36 9.49 -2.20
CA ILE A 44 0.34 10.28 -1.19
C ILE A 44 -0.29 11.67 -1.17
N ASP A 45 -1.03 11.95 -0.10
CA ASP A 45 -1.75 13.21 0.08
C ASP A 45 -0.82 14.32 0.59
N ASP A 46 0.01 14.02 1.59
CA ASP A 46 0.97 14.98 2.15
C ASP A 46 2.19 14.35 2.81
N ILE A 47 3.23 15.15 2.97
CA ILE A 47 4.45 14.84 3.73
C ILE A 47 4.68 16.02 4.67
N VAL A 48 4.50 15.80 5.97
CA VAL A 48 4.54 16.84 7.00
C VAL A 48 5.69 16.56 7.96
N GLY A 49 6.82 17.23 7.76
CA GLY A 49 8.05 16.89 8.47
C GLY A 49 8.50 15.47 8.10
N ASP A 50 8.61 14.59 9.09
CA ASP A 50 8.96 13.19 8.91
C ASP A 50 7.73 12.26 8.76
N ALA A 51 6.51 12.82 8.84
CA ALA A 51 5.29 12.06 8.72
C ALA A 51 4.80 11.96 7.26
N LEU A 52 4.41 10.75 6.85
CA LEU A 52 3.79 10.46 5.55
C LEU A 52 2.28 10.25 5.72
N CYS A 53 1.47 11.07 5.07
CA CYS A 53 0.02 10.92 4.99
C CYS A 53 -0.37 10.37 3.62
N PHE A 54 -0.99 9.18 3.58
CA PHE A 54 -1.35 8.55 2.32
C PHE A 54 -2.64 7.72 2.44
N ARG A 55 -3.17 7.32 1.28
CA ARG A 55 -4.30 6.42 1.18
C ARG A 55 -3.97 5.22 0.31
N LEU A 56 -4.45 4.05 0.74
CA LEU A 56 -4.69 2.93 -0.16
C LEU A 56 -6.09 3.10 -0.75
N MET A 57 -6.16 3.15 -2.07
CA MET A 57 -7.41 3.11 -2.82
C MET A 57 -7.72 1.67 -3.21
N GLU A 58 -8.87 1.16 -2.77
CA GLU A 58 -9.46 -0.11 -3.21
C GLU A 58 -10.63 0.20 -4.15
N GLY A 59 -10.36 0.27 -5.45
CA GLY A 59 -11.31 0.79 -6.43
C GLY A 59 -11.67 2.25 -6.16
N ALA A 60 -12.86 2.49 -5.58
CA ALA A 60 -13.34 3.81 -5.18
C ALA A 60 -13.34 4.03 -3.65
N VAL A 61 -12.98 3.01 -2.87
CA VAL A 61 -12.91 3.08 -1.41
C VAL A 61 -11.52 3.56 -1.00
N ALA A 62 -11.47 4.49 -0.04
CA ALA A 62 -10.23 5.08 0.45
C ALA A 62 -9.94 4.64 1.89
N HIS A 63 -8.75 4.10 2.12
CA HIS A 63 -8.24 3.71 3.43
C HIS A 63 -7.07 4.63 3.79
N TYR A 64 -7.18 5.37 4.89
CA TYR A 64 -6.23 6.42 5.27
C TYR A 64 -5.19 5.91 6.25
N PHE A 65 -3.94 6.29 6.04
CA PHE A 65 -2.81 5.93 6.88
C PHE A 65 -1.91 7.13 7.12
N VAL A 66 -1.28 7.13 8.29
CA VAL A 66 -0.21 8.06 8.65
C VAL A 66 0.93 7.23 9.19
N LEU A 67 2.14 7.48 8.69
CA LEU A 67 3.38 6.93 9.24
C LEU A 67 4.19 8.08 9.81
N GLU A 68 4.48 8.07 11.10
CA GLU A 68 5.03 9.24 11.82
C GLU A 68 6.55 9.42 11.65
N GLY A 69 7.24 8.40 11.14
CA GLY A 69 8.68 8.44 10.93
C GLY A 69 9.27 7.15 10.37
N VAL A 70 10.56 7.18 10.05
CA VAL A 70 11.27 6.01 9.49
C VAL A 70 11.18 4.81 10.43
N GLY A 71 10.85 3.65 9.85
CA GLY A 71 10.61 2.40 10.56
C GLY A 71 9.16 2.20 10.99
N ASP A 72 8.32 3.24 10.95
CA ASP A 72 6.90 3.12 11.26
C ASP A 72 6.19 2.27 10.18
N THR A 73 5.17 1.54 10.61
CA THR A 73 4.48 0.56 9.79
C THR A 73 2.97 0.57 10.02
N ALA A 74 2.21 0.59 8.92
CA ALA A 74 0.77 0.40 8.92
C ALA A 74 0.41 -0.91 8.20
N VAL A 75 -0.71 -1.50 8.59
CA VAL A 75 -1.23 -2.73 8.00
C VAL A 75 -2.67 -2.55 7.54
N PHE A 76 -3.02 -3.21 6.43
CA PHE A 76 -4.37 -3.33 5.94
C PHE A 76 -4.63 -4.79 5.58
N GLU A 77 -5.74 -5.32 6.05
CA GLU A 77 -6.14 -6.71 5.83
C GLU A 77 -7.57 -6.74 5.31
N ARG A 78 -7.84 -7.63 4.36
CA ARG A 78 -9.20 -7.90 3.90
C ARG A 78 -9.43 -9.38 3.64
N GLU A 79 -10.65 -9.81 3.90
CA GLU A 79 -11.14 -11.12 3.48
C GLU A 79 -11.68 -11.02 2.05
N THR A 80 -11.34 -11.99 1.23
CA THR A 80 -11.83 -12.16 -0.15
C THR A 80 -12.61 -13.48 -0.24
N PRO A 81 -13.44 -13.69 -1.27
CA PRO A 81 -14.16 -14.95 -1.46
C PRO A 81 -13.26 -16.19 -1.57
N VAL A 82 -11.95 -16.02 -1.80
CA VAL A 82 -10.98 -17.09 -2.08
C VAL A 82 -9.81 -17.15 -1.09
N GLY A 83 -9.77 -16.27 -0.07
CA GLY A 83 -8.67 -16.17 0.89
C GLY A 83 -8.54 -14.78 1.52
N ASN A 84 -7.38 -14.45 2.08
CA ASN A 84 -7.12 -13.14 2.67
C ASN A 84 -6.03 -12.40 1.89
N ASP A 85 -6.11 -11.07 1.87
CA ASP A 85 -5.02 -10.21 1.44
C ASP A 85 -4.47 -9.43 2.63
N PHE A 86 -3.16 -9.42 2.75
CA PHE A 86 -2.41 -8.68 3.76
C PHE A 86 -1.50 -7.67 3.09
N PHE A 87 -1.60 -6.42 3.52
CA PHE A 87 -0.81 -5.29 3.04
C PHE A 87 -0.03 -4.70 4.21
N ARG A 88 1.25 -4.43 3.99
CA ARG A 88 2.11 -3.73 4.93
C ARG A 88 2.79 -2.55 4.25
N PHE A 89 2.71 -1.40 4.91
CA PHE A 89 3.29 -0.15 4.47
C PHE A 89 4.34 0.26 5.49
N THR A 90 5.62 0.29 5.11
CA THR A 90 6.72 0.67 6.00
C THR A 90 7.42 1.91 5.45
N LEU A 91 7.61 2.91 6.30
CA LEU A 91 8.39 4.09 5.95
C LEU A 91 9.89 3.80 6.07
N LEU A 92 10.64 4.06 5.01
CA LEU A 92 12.09 3.89 4.93
C LEU A 92 12.82 5.24 4.88
#